data_AF-A0A839XS05-F1
#
_entry.id   AF-A0A839XS05-F1
#
_cell.length_a   1.000
_cell.length_b   1.000
_cell.length_c   1.000
_cell.angle_alpha   90.00
_cell.angle_beta   90.00
_cell.angle_gamma   90.00
#
_symmetry.space_group_name_H-M   'P 1'
#
loop_
_entity.id
_entity.type
_entity.pdbx_description
1 polymer ?
#
loop_
_entity_poly.entity_id
_entity_poly.type
_entity_poly.pdbx_seq_one_letter_code
_entity_poly.pdbx_strand_id
1 'polypeptide(L)'
;MTATMPGADAAAGRPGGDQGTGWVAALYRARGWLWVVPTVPAAVLALLIMVVLPPDQTLDNVAEWAFKLSPFAFAVVAVALLPKWRAAPGLLLLGVIGYMAYIDTEMVMRIQEFGRNAEQDGSFEPVYQFELFITTFIVLFMLLAYRLGGARTANVLKTGVAAILVVVSGLNDLTFWALNDVWAAGSRPSELPWASHIIVFTGVPSVATAVVFMVVHVVLAAVVIALPVGRWVDRALGVEPARG
;
A
#
# COMPACT_ATOMS: atom_id res chain seq x y z
N MET A 1 -14.26 -33.63 -58.77
CA MET A 1 -13.21 -34.62 -58.45
C MET A 1 -13.17 -34.78 -56.94
N THR A 2 -13.81 -35.83 -56.48
CA THR A 2 -13.94 -36.26 -55.09
C THR A 2 -12.79 -37.22 -54.80
N ALA A 3 -12.00 -36.94 -53.76
CA ALA A 3 -10.98 -37.87 -53.27
C ALA A 3 -11.24 -38.15 -51.79
N THR A 4 -11.71 -39.37 -51.53
CA THR A 4 -11.79 -40.03 -50.23
C THR A 4 -10.40 -40.53 -49.77
N MET A 5 -10.21 -40.56 -48.44
CA MET A 5 -8.99 -40.83 -47.69
C MET A 5 -8.43 -42.27 -47.78
N PRO A 6 -7.18 -42.48 -47.32
CA PRO A 6 -6.94 -43.35 -46.15
C PRO A 6 -5.92 -42.69 -45.18
N GLY A 7 -6.06 -42.70 -43.85
CA GLY A 7 -6.39 -43.79 -42.95
C GLY A 7 -5.09 -44.40 -42.40
N ALA A 8 -4.67 -44.06 -41.17
CA ALA A 8 -3.91 -44.94 -40.27
C ALA A 8 -3.54 -44.23 -38.95
N ASP A 9 -3.94 -44.89 -37.87
CA ASP A 9 -3.53 -44.72 -36.49
C ASP A 9 -2.01 -44.60 -36.29
N ALA A 10 -1.59 -43.57 -35.54
CA ALA A 10 -0.40 -43.60 -34.67
C ALA A 10 -0.27 -42.28 -33.90
N ALA A 11 -1.15 -42.03 -32.93
CA ALA A 11 -0.88 -41.07 -31.87
C ALA A 11 -0.85 -41.82 -30.55
N ALA A 12 0.35 -42.33 -30.25
CA ALA A 12 0.74 -42.89 -28.97
C ALA A 12 0.22 -42.01 -27.82
N GLY A 13 -0.35 -42.68 -26.82
CA GLY A 13 -0.85 -42.08 -25.60
C GLY A 13 0.19 -41.14 -24.98
N ARG A 14 -0.16 -39.86 -24.92
CA ARG A 14 0.39 -38.99 -23.89
C ARG A 14 -0.32 -39.38 -22.59
N PRO A 15 0.40 -39.78 -21.52
CA PRO A 15 -0.22 -39.93 -20.23
C PRO A 15 -0.87 -38.58 -19.88
N GLY A 16 -2.16 -38.64 -19.51
CA GLY A 16 -2.93 -37.51 -19.05
C GLY A 16 -2.25 -36.89 -17.84
N GLY A 17 -1.37 -35.91 -18.08
CA GLY A 17 -0.87 -35.03 -17.06
C GLY A 17 -2.00 -34.08 -16.69
N ASP A 18 -2.82 -34.48 -15.74
CA ASP A 18 -3.58 -33.67 -14.78
C ASP A 18 -3.72 -32.18 -15.18
N GLN A 19 -4.45 -31.91 -16.26
CA GLN A 19 -4.68 -30.55 -16.74
C GLN A 19 -5.80 -29.92 -15.90
N GLY A 20 -5.41 -29.19 -14.86
CA GLY A 20 -6.08 -27.94 -14.52
C GLY A 20 -7.19 -27.95 -13.47
N THR A 21 -7.17 -28.86 -12.50
CA THR A 21 -8.01 -28.81 -11.28
C THR A 21 -7.28 -28.21 -10.07
N GLY A 22 -6.15 -27.53 -10.27
CA GLY A 22 -5.51 -26.76 -9.22
C GLY A 22 -6.30 -25.50 -8.85
N TRP A 23 -6.48 -25.24 -7.56
CA TRP A 23 -7.12 -24.02 -7.01
C TRP A 23 -6.52 -22.72 -7.59
N VAL A 24 -5.24 -22.74 -7.97
CA VAL A 24 -4.55 -21.63 -8.67
C VAL A 24 -5.18 -21.32 -10.02
N ALA A 25 -5.54 -22.32 -10.82
CA ALA A 25 -6.19 -22.14 -12.12
C ALA A 25 -7.64 -21.63 -11.95
N ALA A 26 -8.33 -22.06 -10.89
CA ALA A 26 -9.65 -21.52 -10.53
C ALA A 26 -9.58 -20.03 -10.15
N LEU A 27 -8.61 -19.64 -9.30
CA LEU A 27 -8.34 -18.23 -8.96
C LEU A 27 -8.01 -17.40 -10.21
N TYR A 28 -7.18 -17.93 -11.12
CA TYR A 28 -6.82 -17.22 -12.33
C TYR A 28 -8.03 -16.96 -13.24
N ARG A 29 -9.02 -17.87 -13.29
CA ARG A 29 -10.29 -17.67 -13.99
C ARG A 29 -11.17 -16.61 -13.32
N ALA A 30 -11.18 -16.54 -11.99
CA ALA A 30 -11.93 -15.55 -11.21
C ALA A 30 -11.22 -14.18 -11.08
N ARG A 31 -10.03 -14.01 -11.69
CA ARG A 31 -9.13 -12.84 -11.50
C ARG A 31 -9.79 -11.47 -11.67
N GLY A 32 -10.85 -11.37 -12.47
CA GLY A 32 -11.56 -10.11 -12.72
C GLY A 32 -12.23 -9.50 -11.49
N TRP A 33 -12.55 -10.31 -10.48
CA TRP A 33 -13.26 -9.89 -9.27
C TRP A 33 -12.45 -10.08 -7.98
N LEU A 34 -11.29 -10.72 -8.04
CA LEU A 34 -10.47 -10.98 -6.84
C LEU A 34 -10.02 -9.71 -6.11
N TRP A 35 -9.96 -8.58 -6.81
CA TRP A 35 -9.63 -7.29 -6.21
C TRP A 35 -10.71 -6.79 -5.24
N VAL A 36 -11.97 -7.21 -5.41
CA VAL A 36 -13.07 -6.78 -4.53
C VAL A 36 -12.91 -7.33 -3.12
N VAL A 37 -12.39 -8.56 -2.99
CA VAL A 37 -12.22 -9.24 -1.70
C VAL A 37 -11.38 -8.42 -0.71
N PRO A 38 -10.20 -7.88 -1.06
CA PRO A 38 -9.47 -6.96 -0.21
C PRO A 38 -10.00 -5.51 -0.23
N THR A 39 -10.71 -5.08 -1.29
CA THR A 39 -11.31 -3.72 -1.30
C THR A 39 -12.36 -3.52 -0.22
N VAL A 40 -13.25 -4.51 -0.01
CA VAL A 40 -14.32 -4.42 1.00
C VAL A 40 -13.75 -4.18 2.42
N PRO A 41 -12.85 -5.02 2.97
CA PRO A 41 -12.28 -4.77 4.28
C PRO A 41 -11.44 -3.48 4.31
N ALA A 42 -10.71 -3.13 3.24
CA ALA A 42 -10.01 -1.84 3.19
C ALA A 42 -10.95 -0.66 3.38
N ALA A 43 -12.07 -0.63 2.65
CA ALA A 43 -13.05 0.44 2.73
C ALA A 43 -13.79 0.47 4.08
N VAL A 44 -14.19 -0.71 4.59
CA VAL A 44 -14.87 -0.82 5.89
C VAL A 44 -13.97 -0.36 7.03
N LEU A 45 -12.71 -0.80 7.04
CA LEU A 45 -11.76 -0.43 8.09
C LEU A 45 -11.35 1.03 8.00
N ALA A 46 -11.13 1.56 6.79
CA ALA A 46 -10.88 2.98 6.60
C ALA A 46 -12.06 3.84 7.08
N LEU A 47 -13.30 3.46 6.77
CA LEU A 47 -14.49 4.17 7.24
C LEU A 47 -14.63 4.09 8.76
N LEU A 48 -14.42 2.91 9.34
CA LEU A 48 -14.43 2.70 10.78
C LEU A 48 -13.41 3.63 11.48
N ILE A 49 -12.18 3.68 10.99
CA ILE A 49 -11.10 4.49 11.58
C ILE A 49 -11.31 5.99 11.37
N MET A 50 -11.75 6.40 10.18
CA MET A 50 -11.83 7.82 9.82
C MET A 50 -13.12 8.51 10.24
N VAL A 51 -14.22 7.76 10.43
CA VAL A 51 -15.55 8.34 10.67
C VAL A 51 -16.17 7.89 11.99
N VAL A 52 -15.91 6.65 12.42
CA VAL A 52 -16.58 6.09 13.60
C VAL A 52 -15.71 6.20 14.85
N LEU A 53 -14.42 5.91 14.74
CA LEU A 53 -13.49 6.00 15.86
C LEU A 53 -13.07 7.46 16.12
N PRO A 54 -12.94 7.86 17.39
CA PRO A 54 -12.35 9.15 17.73
C PRO A 54 -10.94 9.26 17.14
N PRO A 55 -10.55 10.46 16.66
CA PRO A 55 -9.17 10.76 16.32
C PRO A 55 -8.24 10.47 17.51
N ASP A 56 -7.28 9.58 17.30
CA ASP A 56 -6.26 9.27 18.30
C ASP A 56 -4.92 9.01 17.60
N GLN A 57 -3.95 9.85 17.95
CA GLN A 57 -2.57 9.80 17.47
C GLN A 57 -1.73 8.73 18.19
N THR A 58 -2.19 8.26 19.35
CA THR A 58 -1.50 7.26 20.13
C THR A 58 -1.81 5.84 19.66
N LEU A 59 -0.92 4.93 20.02
CA LEU A 59 -1.03 3.50 19.77
C LEU A 59 -0.59 2.80 21.05
N ASP A 60 -1.50 2.06 21.67
CA ASP A 60 -1.24 1.42 22.95
C ASP A 60 -0.44 0.13 22.80
N ASN A 61 -0.56 -0.54 21.65
CA ASN A 61 0.05 -1.84 21.42
C ASN A 61 0.16 -2.19 19.93
N VAL A 62 0.90 -3.28 19.65
CA VAL A 62 1.14 -3.78 18.29
C VAL A 62 -0.15 -4.21 17.57
N ALA A 63 -1.17 -4.68 18.29
CA ALA A 63 -2.44 -5.08 17.67
C ALA A 63 -3.21 -3.86 17.16
N GLU A 64 -3.23 -2.76 17.92
CA GLU A 64 -3.81 -1.50 17.47
C GLU A 64 -3.04 -0.92 16.27
N TRP A 65 -1.71 -0.95 16.32
CA TRP A 65 -0.86 -0.57 15.19
C TRP A 65 -1.21 -1.38 13.93
N ALA A 66 -1.30 -2.70 14.07
CA ALA A 66 -1.66 -3.58 12.95
C ALA A 66 -3.08 -3.32 12.44
N PHE A 67 -4.02 -3.03 13.33
CA PHE A 67 -5.39 -2.67 12.99
C PHE A 67 -5.42 -1.35 12.20
N LYS A 68 -4.78 -0.27 12.68
CA LYS A 68 -4.74 1.03 11.97
C LYS A 68 -3.97 0.93 10.64
N LEU A 69 -3.00 0.02 10.50
CA LEU A 69 -2.26 -0.23 9.25
C LEU A 69 -3.03 -1.10 8.24
N SER A 70 -3.95 -1.94 8.71
CA SER A 70 -4.63 -2.94 7.89
C SER A 70 -5.42 -2.40 6.68
N PRO A 71 -6.11 -1.24 6.71
CA PRO A 71 -6.77 -0.70 5.51
C PRO A 71 -5.78 -0.49 4.37
N PHE A 72 -4.58 0.02 4.69
CA PHE A 72 -3.54 0.28 3.71
C PHE A 72 -2.99 -1.02 3.12
N ALA A 73 -2.73 -2.03 3.96
CA ALA A 73 -2.30 -3.35 3.49
C ALA A 73 -3.32 -4.00 2.56
N PHE A 74 -4.61 -3.98 2.91
CA PHE A 74 -5.67 -4.49 2.06
C PHE A 74 -5.80 -3.69 0.76
N ALA A 75 -5.72 -2.36 0.81
CA ALA A 75 -5.77 -1.51 -0.37
C ALA A 75 -4.62 -1.79 -1.36
N VAL A 76 -3.40 -2.05 -0.87
CA VAL A 76 -2.27 -2.47 -1.72
C VAL A 76 -2.60 -3.76 -2.47
N VAL A 77 -3.17 -4.77 -1.79
CA VAL A 77 -3.55 -6.04 -2.42
C VAL A 77 -4.67 -5.81 -3.44
N ALA A 78 -5.68 -4.99 -3.10
CA ALA A 78 -6.76 -4.63 -4.01
C ALA A 78 -6.24 -3.99 -5.30
N VAL A 79 -5.38 -2.97 -5.18
CA VAL A 79 -4.77 -2.29 -6.32
C VAL A 79 -3.93 -3.25 -7.15
N ALA A 80 -3.15 -4.14 -6.53
CA ALA A 80 -2.33 -5.09 -7.27
C ALA A 80 -3.13 -6.13 -8.06
N LEU A 81 -4.33 -6.49 -7.58
CA LEU A 81 -5.24 -7.42 -8.23
C LEU A 81 -6.18 -6.76 -9.25
N LEU A 82 -6.31 -5.43 -9.21
CA LEU A 82 -7.22 -4.69 -10.07
C LEU A 82 -6.96 -5.02 -11.56
N PRO A 83 -7.96 -5.42 -12.35
CA PRO A 83 -7.76 -5.68 -13.78
C PRO A 83 -7.48 -4.39 -14.55
N LYS A 84 -6.87 -4.52 -15.73
CA LYS A 84 -6.67 -3.38 -16.63
C LYS A 84 -8.02 -2.91 -17.15
N TRP A 85 -8.29 -1.60 -17.03
CA TRP A 85 -9.53 -0.99 -17.47
C TRP A 85 -9.29 0.06 -18.55
N ARG A 86 -10.16 0.08 -19.57
CA ARG A 86 -10.10 1.08 -20.65
C ARG A 86 -10.37 2.51 -20.15
N ALA A 87 -11.19 2.63 -19.11
CA ALA A 87 -11.50 3.92 -18.47
C ALA A 87 -10.40 4.42 -17.51
N ALA A 88 -9.25 3.73 -17.43
CA ALA A 88 -8.17 4.07 -16.52
C ALA A 88 -7.72 5.54 -16.58
N PRO A 89 -7.50 6.17 -17.76
CA PRO A 89 -7.12 7.57 -17.81
C PRO A 89 -8.17 8.50 -17.20
N GLY A 90 -9.46 8.22 -17.43
CA GLY A 90 -10.55 8.99 -16.86
C GLY A 90 -10.65 8.84 -15.34
N LEU A 91 -10.41 7.64 -14.81
CA LEU A 91 -10.38 7.39 -13.38
C LEU A 91 -9.21 8.11 -12.69
N LEU A 92 -8.03 8.11 -13.32
CA LEU A 92 -6.86 8.83 -12.81
C LEU A 92 -7.11 10.34 -12.84
N LEU A 93 -7.68 10.87 -13.94
CA LEU A 93 -8.05 12.27 -14.03
C LEU A 93 -9.06 12.66 -12.94
N LEU A 94 -10.09 11.84 -12.71
CA LEU A 94 -11.06 12.05 -11.63
C LEU A 94 -10.38 12.01 -10.26
N GLY A 95 -9.42 11.11 -10.05
CA GLY A 95 -8.64 11.04 -8.82
C GLY A 95 -7.78 12.28 -8.58
N VAL A 96 -7.14 12.82 -9.62
CA VAL A 96 -6.40 14.09 -9.54
C VAL A 96 -7.35 15.25 -9.20
N ILE A 97 -8.50 15.33 -9.87
CA ILE A 97 -9.52 16.36 -9.59
C ILE A 97 -10.01 16.23 -8.15
N GLY A 98 -10.35 15.03 -7.69
CA GLY A 98 -10.79 14.81 -6.31
C GLY A 98 -9.71 15.14 -5.28
N TYR A 99 -8.45 14.81 -5.57
CA TYR A 99 -7.33 15.20 -4.72
C TYR A 99 -7.22 16.72 -4.62
N MET A 100 -7.12 17.42 -5.75
CA MET A 100 -6.90 18.87 -5.77
C MET A 100 -8.10 19.67 -5.27
N ALA A 101 -9.32 19.26 -5.65
CA ALA A 101 -10.53 20.01 -5.34
C ALA A 101 -11.06 19.75 -3.92
N TYR A 102 -10.80 18.57 -3.36
CA TYR A 102 -11.35 18.20 -2.05
C TYR A 102 -10.27 17.89 -1.03
N ILE A 103 -9.40 16.90 -1.28
CA ILE A 103 -8.43 16.45 -0.27
C ILE A 103 -7.45 17.55 0.14
N ASP A 104 -6.87 18.24 -0.84
CA ASP A 104 -5.91 19.32 -0.59
C ASP A 104 -6.60 20.53 0.08
N THR A 105 -7.81 20.86 -0.39
CA THR A 105 -8.62 21.93 0.20
C THR A 105 -8.98 21.63 1.65
N GLU A 106 -9.39 20.40 1.95
CA GLU A 106 -9.74 19.95 3.30
C GLU A 106 -8.52 19.99 4.24
N MET A 107 -7.33 19.62 3.76
CA MET A 107 -6.10 19.74 4.55
C MET A 107 -5.82 21.20 4.91
N VAL A 108 -5.94 22.11 3.94
CA VAL A 108 -5.77 23.55 4.17
C VAL A 108 -6.77 24.06 5.22
N MET A 109 -8.04 23.66 5.11
CA MET A 109 -9.07 24.07 6.08
C MET A 109 -8.75 23.58 7.50
N ARG A 110 -8.27 22.34 7.64
CA ARG A 110 -7.85 21.76 8.93
C ARG A 110 -6.63 22.46 9.51
N ILE A 111 -5.63 22.78 8.70
CA ILE A 111 -4.46 23.55 9.14
C ILE A 111 -4.89 24.94 9.62
N GLN A 112 -5.78 25.62 8.90
CA GLN A 112 -6.29 26.92 9.30
C GLN A 112 -7.11 26.85 10.60
N GLU A 113 -7.90 25.79 10.78
CA GLU A 113 -8.64 25.55 12.01
C GLU A 113 -7.72 25.29 13.19
N PHE A 114 -6.69 24.46 13.02
CA PHE A 114 -5.62 24.28 14.00
C PHE A 114 -4.96 25.63 14.34
N GLY A 115 -4.60 26.44 13.35
CA GLY A 115 -4.00 27.76 13.59
C GLY A 115 -4.90 28.71 14.39
N ARG A 116 -6.22 28.57 14.32
CA ARG A 116 -7.18 29.35 15.14
C ARG A 116 -7.36 28.79 16.56
N ASN A 117 -7.13 27.50 16.74
CA ASN A 117 -7.43 26.77 17.97
C ASN A 117 -6.18 26.14 18.62
N ALA A 118 -4.97 26.55 18.23
CA ALA A 118 -3.72 25.86 18.58
C ALA A 118 -3.44 25.80 20.10
N GLU A 119 -4.04 26.71 20.88
CA GLU A 119 -3.94 26.72 22.35
C GLU A 119 -4.84 25.69 23.03
N GLN A 120 -5.77 25.05 22.30
CA GLN A 120 -6.66 24.02 22.83
C GLN A 120 -5.98 22.66 22.75
N ASP A 121 -5.96 21.95 23.87
CA ASP A 121 -5.54 20.55 23.93
C ASP A 121 -6.37 19.70 22.95
N GLY A 122 -5.71 18.81 22.19
CA GLY A 122 -6.39 17.95 21.24
C GLY A 122 -6.63 18.57 19.85
N SER A 123 -6.20 19.81 19.62
CA SER A 123 -6.46 20.53 18.36
C SER A 123 -5.63 20.03 17.17
N PHE A 124 -4.53 19.30 17.41
CA PHE A 124 -3.62 18.82 16.37
C PHE A 124 -4.02 17.44 15.81
N GLU A 125 -4.68 16.62 16.61
CA GLU A 125 -5.04 15.23 16.32
C GLU A 125 -5.84 15.10 15.02
N PRO A 126 -6.84 15.96 14.72
CA PRO A 126 -7.57 15.90 13.45
C PRO A 126 -6.71 16.27 12.23
N VAL A 127 -5.67 17.09 12.40
CA VAL A 127 -4.71 17.43 11.34
C VAL A 127 -3.80 16.23 11.10
N TYR A 128 -3.20 15.69 12.16
CA TYR A 128 -2.30 14.54 12.08
C TYR A 128 -2.97 13.30 11.48
N GLN A 129 -4.20 12.98 11.92
CA GLN A 129 -4.96 11.87 11.35
C GLN A 129 -5.23 12.07 9.85
N PHE A 130 -5.54 13.31 9.45
CA PHE A 130 -5.80 13.62 8.04
C PHE A 130 -4.51 13.60 7.20
N GLU A 131 -3.38 14.04 7.76
CA GLU A 131 -2.06 13.90 7.14
C GLU A 131 -1.74 12.43 6.83
N LEU A 132 -1.91 11.53 7.82
CA LEU A 132 -1.69 10.09 7.61
C LEU A 132 -2.61 9.51 6.51
N PHE A 133 -3.86 9.97 6.47
CA PHE A 133 -4.77 9.61 5.39
C PHE A 133 -4.29 10.12 4.02
N ILE A 134 -3.80 11.35 3.92
CA ILE A 134 -3.26 11.92 2.68
C ILE A 134 -2.03 11.14 2.22
N THR A 135 -1.08 10.86 3.12
CA THR A 135 0.13 10.12 2.79
C THR A 135 -0.22 8.75 2.20
N THR A 136 -1.12 8.02 2.84
CA THR A 136 -1.56 6.70 2.35
C THR A 136 -2.36 6.82 1.05
N PHE A 137 -3.21 7.84 0.91
CA PHE A 137 -3.93 8.12 -0.34
C PHE A 137 -2.97 8.37 -1.51
N ILE A 138 -1.96 9.23 -1.34
CA ILE A 138 -0.99 9.54 -2.40
C ILE A 138 -0.25 8.27 -2.83
N VAL A 139 0.21 7.46 -1.87
CA VAL A 139 0.88 6.20 -2.18
C VAL A 139 -0.03 5.25 -2.94
N LEU A 140 -1.28 5.07 -2.49
CA LEU A 140 -2.25 4.21 -3.15
C LEU A 140 -2.64 4.73 -4.53
N PHE A 141 -2.76 6.04 -4.70
CA PHE A 141 -3.05 6.67 -5.98
C PHE A 141 -1.89 6.46 -6.97
N MET A 142 -0.64 6.60 -6.53
CA MET A 142 0.54 6.30 -7.33
C MET A 142 0.63 4.82 -7.70
N LEU A 143 0.32 3.91 -6.77
CA LEU A 143 0.23 2.47 -7.04
C LEU A 143 -0.89 2.15 -8.04
N LEU A 144 -2.04 2.82 -7.93
CA LEU A 144 -3.15 2.67 -8.85
C LEU A 144 -2.75 3.13 -10.25
N ALA A 145 -2.11 4.30 -10.37
CA ALA A 145 -1.56 4.78 -11.63
C ALA A 145 -0.53 3.80 -12.21
N TYR A 146 0.38 3.28 -11.38
CA TYR A 146 1.36 2.27 -11.78
C TYR A 146 0.70 0.99 -12.28
N ARG A 147 -0.32 0.48 -11.58
CA ARG A 147 -1.09 -0.70 -11.98
C ARG A 147 -1.80 -0.47 -13.32
N LEU A 148 -2.55 0.62 -13.42
CA LEU A 148 -3.37 0.94 -14.59
C LEU A 148 -2.51 1.29 -15.81
N GLY A 149 -1.30 1.83 -15.60
CA GLY A 149 -0.26 2.01 -16.61
C GLY A 149 0.33 0.70 -17.14
N GLY A 150 -0.05 -0.45 -16.56
CA GLY A 150 0.21 -1.77 -17.12
C GLY A 150 1.12 -2.66 -16.30
N ALA A 151 1.54 -2.22 -15.11
CA ALA A 151 2.43 -2.99 -14.24
C ALA A 151 1.85 -4.35 -13.86
N ARG A 152 2.74 -5.36 -13.80
CA ARG A 152 2.42 -6.73 -13.37
C ARG A 152 2.03 -6.74 -11.89
N THR A 153 1.11 -7.63 -11.49
CA THR A 153 0.64 -7.76 -10.10
C THR A 153 1.80 -7.93 -9.11
N ALA A 154 2.79 -8.76 -9.44
CA ALA A 154 3.98 -8.96 -8.60
C ALA A 154 4.76 -7.65 -8.36
N ASN A 155 4.88 -6.79 -9.37
CA ASN A 155 5.58 -5.51 -9.22
C ASN A 155 4.77 -4.55 -8.35
N VAL A 156 3.46 -4.46 -8.57
CA VAL A 156 2.59 -3.60 -7.75
C VAL A 156 2.58 -4.05 -6.28
N LEU A 157 2.55 -5.36 -6.01
CA LEU A 157 2.66 -5.89 -4.64
C LEU A 157 4.00 -5.51 -4.00
N LYS A 158 5.12 -5.73 -4.70
CA LYS A 158 6.45 -5.36 -4.18
C LYS A 158 6.54 -3.87 -3.90
N THR A 159 6.10 -3.03 -4.84
CA THR A 159 6.10 -1.58 -4.67
C THR A 159 5.20 -1.16 -3.52
N GLY A 160 4.02 -1.76 -3.37
CA GLY A 160 3.11 -1.42 -2.28
C GLY A 160 3.61 -1.85 -0.90
N VAL A 161 4.19 -3.05 -0.79
CA VAL A 161 4.83 -3.51 0.47
C VAL A 161 6.03 -2.63 0.81
N ALA A 162 6.87 -2.30 -0.17
CA ALA A 162 7.98 -1.37 0.04
C ALA A 162 7.50 0.01 0.48
N ALA A 163 6.41 0.52 -0.11
CA ALA A 163 5.84 1.80 0.27
C ALA A 163 5.24 1.78 1.68
N ILE A 164 4.58 0.68 2.10
CA ILE A 164 4.15 0.49 3.49
C ILE A 164 5.34 0.60 4.44
N LEU A 165 6.44 -0.12 4.16
CA LEU A 165 7.64 -0.09 4.98
C LEU A 165 8.23 1.33 5.10
N VAL A 166 8.22 2.09 4.00
CA VAL A 166 8.67 3.49 4.01
C VAL A 166 7.75 4.38 4.83
N VAL A 167 6.43 4.26 4.66
CA VAL A 167 5.46 5.08 5.41
C VAL A 167 5.56 4.85 6.91
N VAL A 168 5.72 3.60 7.36
CA VAL A 168 5.83 3.26 8.79
C VAL A 168 7.26 3.39 9.33
N SER A 169 8.23 3.84 8.54
CA SER A 169 9.65 3.83 8.93
C SER A 169 10.04 4.90 9.95
N GLY A 170 9.17 5.87 10.23
CA GLY A 170 9.53 7.08 10.99
C GLY A 170 10.35 8.09 10.19
N LEU A 171 10.49 7.91 8.87
CA LEU A 171 11.16 8.89 8.00
C LEU A 171 10.48 10.26 8.09
N ASN A 172 9.14 10.32 8.07
CA ASN A 172 8.40 11.57 8.20
C ASN A 172 8.69 12.26 9.53
N ASP A 173 8.64 11.51 10.64
CA ASP A 173 8.90 12.01 11.99
C ASP A 173 10.32 12.55 12.13
N LEU A 174 11.31 11.86 11.57
CA LEU A 174 12.70 12.31 11.58
C LEU A 174 12.92 13.53 10.69
N THR A 175 12.24 13.62 9.55
CA THR A 175 12.27 14.82 8.71
C THR A 175 11.64 16.01 9.44
N PHE A 176 10.48 15.82 10.08
CA PHE A 176 9.86 16.83 10.92
C PHE A 176 10.77 17.27 12.06
N TRP A 177 11.35 16.32 12.81
CA TRP A 177 12.31 16.60 13.88
C TRP A 177 13.54 17.38 13.36
N ALA A 178 14.06 17.02 12.19
CA ALA A 178 15.26 17.61 11.61
C ALA A 178 15.03 19.00 11.00
N LEU A 179 13.82 19.29 10.49
CA LEU A 179 13.50 20.51 9.76
C LEU A 179 12.66 21.52 10.55
N ASN A 180 12.06 21.12 11.67
CA ASN A 180 11.24 22.03 12.45
C ASN A 180 12.13 23.04 13.20
N ASP A 181 12.09 24.28 12.72
CA ASP A 181 12.86 25.41 13.26
C ASP A 181 12.33 25.92 14.61
N VAL A 182 11.14 25.48 15.06
CA VAL A 182 10.65 25.77 16.42
C VAL A 182 11.62 25.21 17.47
N TRP A 183 12.31 24.10 17.15
CA TRP A 183 13.39 23.58 17.97
C TRP A 183 14.61 24.52 18.03
N ALA A 184 14.83 25.34 17.00
CA ALA A 184 15.93 26.32 16.98
C ALA A 184 15.69 27.52 17.91
N ALA A 185 14.42 27.76 18.30
CA ALA A 185 14.05 28.74 19.33
C ALA A 185 14.05 28.16 20.75
N GLY A 186 14.32 26.86 20.91
CA GLY A 186 14.32 26.13 22.17
C GLY A 186 15.37 25.01 22.20
N SER A 187 15.10 23.93 22.94
CA SER A 187 15.92 22.71 22.90
C SER A 187 15.26 21.67 21.99
N ARG A 188 16.02 21.19 21.00
CA ARG A 188 15.61 20.05 20.17
C ARG A 188 15.51 18.79 21.05
N PRO A 189 14.38 18.07 21.04
CA PRO A 189 14.20 16.92 21.92
C PRO A 189 15.13 15.76 21.51
N SER A 190 15.67 15.06 22.50
CA SER A 190 16.50 13.85 22.30
C SER A 190 15.67 12.57 22.10
N GLU A 191 14.35 12.68 22.30
CA GLU A 191 13.37 11.60 22.23
C GLU A 191 12.17 12.03 21.38
N LEU A 192 11.44 11.07 20.83
CA LEU A 192 10.27 11.31 19.96
C LEU A 192 8.99 10.74 20.59
N PRO A 193 8.40 11.42 21.59
CA PRO A 193 7.21 10.92 22.30
C PRO A 193 5.94 10.84 21.43
N TRP A 194 5.94 11.46 20.25
CA TRP A 194 4.83 11.42 19.30
C TRP A 194 4.88 10.24 18.32
N ALA A 195 6.02 9.55 18.21
CA ALA A 195 6.23 8.49 17.21
C ALA A 195 5.58 7.15 17.65
N SER A 196 4.25 7.15 17.82
CA SER A 196 3.48 6.04 18.39
C SER A 196 3.72 4.69 17.70
N HIS A 197 3.92 4.70 16.38
CA HIS A 197 4.22 3.50 15.58
C HIS A 197 5.62 2.91 15.83
N ILE A 198 6.55 3.67 16.42
CA ILE A 198 7.85 3.19 16.93
C ILE A 198 7.71 2.80 18.41
N ILE A 199 6.98 3.61 19.18
CA ILE A 199 6.76 3.43 20.62
C ILE A 199 6.23 2.03 20.95
N VAL A 200 5.28 1.52 20.17
CA VAL A 200 4.72 0.16 20.39
C VAL A 200 5.75 -0.97 20.29
N PHE A 201 6.91 -0.72 19.69
CA PHE A 201 8.00 -1.69 19.57
C PHE A 201 9.15 -1.45 20.53
N THR A 202 9.44 -0.20 20.88
CA THR A 202 10.67 0.17 21.60
C THR A 202 10.45 0.90 22.92
N GLY A 203 9.22 1.27 23.26
CA GLY A 203 8.96 2.38 24.19
C GLY A 203 9.35 3.72 23.56
N VAL A 204 9.31 4.81 24.34
CA VAL A 204 9.67 6.16 23.87
C VAL A 204 11.06 6.14 23.22
N PRO A 205 11.18 6.37 21.90
CA PRO A 205 12.44 6.16 21.21
C PRO A 205 13.34 7.38 21.35
N SER A 206 14.62 7.14 21.61
CA SER A 206 15.66 8.13 21.34
C SER A 206 15.74 8.42 19.84
N VAL A 207 16.31 9.57 19.46
CA VAL A 207 16.57 9.89 18.04
C VAL A 207 17.43 8.80 17.37
N ALA A 208 18.44 8.26 18.08
CA ALA A 208 19.27 7.19 17.54
C ALA A 208 18.46 5.91 17.28
N THR A 209 17.56 5.55 18.20
CA THR A 209 16.64 4.41 18.04
C THR A 209 15.75 4.60 16.81
N ALA A 210 15.17 5.80 16.64
CA ALA A 210 14.34 6.10 15.48
C ALA A 210 15.10 6.08 14.16
N VAL A 211 16.35 6.56 14.12
CA VAL A 211 17.21 6.47 12.92
C VAL A 211 17.49 5.01 12.57
N VAL A 212 17.81 4.17 13.55
CA VAL A 212 18.02 2.73 13.31
C VAL A 212 16.73 2.08 12.80
N PHE A 213 15.59 2.37 13.42
CA PHE A 213 14.29 1.88 13.00
C PHE A 213 13.99 2.25 11.54
N MET A 214 14.21 3.51 11.16
CA MET A 214 14.07 4.00 9.79
C MET A 214 14.98 3.27 8.81
N VAL A 215 16.29 3.17 9.12
CA VAL A 215 17.26 2.50 8.24
C VAL A 215 16.88 1.04 8.00
N VAL A 216 16.47 0.32 9.04
CA VAL A 216 16.01 -1.08 8.92
C VAL A 216 14.85 -1.18 7.94
N HIS A 217 13.83 -0.33 8.07
CA HIS A 217 12.66 -0.35 7.19
C HIS A 217 13.00 0.02 5.74
N VAL A 218 13.86 1.01 5.53
CA VAL A 218 14.30 1.41 4.18
C VAL A 218 15.11 0.30 3.51
N VAL A 219 16.00 -0.37 4.26
CA VAL A 219 16.74 -1.54 3.77
C VAL A 219 15.79 -2.68 3.42
N LEU A 220 14.82 -2.99 4.28
CA LEU A 220 13.79 -4.01 4.00
C LEU A 220 12.97 -3.65 2.76
N ALA A 221 12.60 -2.39 2.58
CA ALA A 221 11.91 -1.92 1.38
C ALA A 221 12.76 -2.15 0.12
N ALA A 222 14.06 -1.83 0.16
CA ALA A 222 14.99 -2.09 -0.93
C ALA A 222 15.11 -3.59 -1.23
N VAL A 223 15.19 -4.43 -0.19
CA VAL A 223 15.20 -5.90 -0.34
C VAL A 223 13.93 -6.39 -1.03
N VAL A 224 12.75 -5.95 -0.57
CA VAL A 224 11.45 -6.31 -1.17
C VAL A 224 11.42 -5.95 -2.66
N ILE A 225 11.91 -4.76 -3.04
CA ILE A 225 12.01 -4.34 -4.44
C ILE A 225 13.01 -5.18 -5.23
N ALA A 226 14.11 -5.65 -4.63
CA ALA A 226 15.10 -6.48 -5.29
C ALA A 226 14.63 -7.95 -5.51
N LEU A 227 13.65 -8.44 -4.75
CA LEU A 227 13.20 -9.83 -4.84
C LEU A 227 12.66 -10.19 -6.24
N PRO A 228 13.09 -11.31 -6.87
CA PRO A 228 12.65 -11.70 -8.20
C PRO A 228 11.27 -12.40 -8.21
N VAL A 229 10.30 -11.89 -7.45
CA VAL A 229 8.96 -12.49 -7.26
C VAL A 229 8.27 -12.80 -8.59
N GLY A 230 8.40 -11.93 -9.59
CA GLY A 230 7.84 -12.18 -10.92
C GLY A 230 8.36 -13.48 -11.55
N ARG A 231 9.67 -13.75 -11.43
CA ARG A 231 10.28 -14.99 -11.95
C ARG A 231 9.81 -16.22 -11.18
N TRP A 232 9.61 -16.09 -9.86
CA TRP A 232 9.08 -17.18 -9.03
C TRP A 232 7.65 -17.53 -9.42
N VAL A 233 6.81 -16.52 -9.65
CA VAL A 233 5.43 -16.70 -10.12
C VAL A 233 5.41 -17.32 -11.52
N ASP A 234 6.22 -16.81 -12.46
CA ASP A 234 6.27 -17.34 -13.83
C ASP A 234 6.69 -18.82 -13.85
N ARG A 235 7.70 -19.18 -13.05
CA ARG A 235 8.13 -20.57 -12.87
C ARG A 235 7.03 -21.46 -12.28
N ALA A 236 6.33 -20.98 -11.25
CA ALA A 236 5.24 -21.72 -10.61
C ALA A 236 4.04 -21.94 -11.55
N LEU A 237 3.82 -21.03 -12.49
CA LEU A 237 2.76 -21.12 -13.49
C LEU A 237 3.18 -21.88 -14.77
N GLY A 238 4.42 -22.37 -14.84
CA GLY A 238 4.93 -23.05 -16.03
C GLY A 238 5.04 -22.14 -17.27
N VAL A 239 5.11 -20.81 -17.07
CA VAL A 239 5.28 -19.85 -18.14
C VAL A 239 6.78 -19.77 -18.44
N GLU A 240 7.22 -20.36 -19.55
CA GLU A 240 8.61 -20.19 -19.98
C GLU A 240 8.91 -18.69 -20.19
N PRO A 241 10.08 -18.20 -19.76
CA PRO A 241 10.49 -16.84 -20.09
C PRO A 241 10.53 -16.73 -21.61
N ALA A 242 9.82 -15.74 -22.17
CA ALA A 242 9.99 -15.38 -23.57
C ALA A 242 11.49 -15.15 -23.78
N ARG A 243 12.10 -15.96 -24.65
CA ARG A 243 13.49 -15.76 -25.07
C ARG A 243 13.54 -14.40 -25.77
N GLY A 244 14.04 -13.40 -25.05
CA GLY A 244 14.43 -12.10 -25.60
C GLY A 244 15.78 -12.20 -26.26
#